data_AF-A0A522DVN3-F1
#
_entry.id   AF-A0A522DVN3-F1
#
_cell.length_a   1.000
_cell.length_b   1.000
_cell.length_c   1.000
_cell.angle_alpha   90.00
_cell.angle_beta   90.00
_cell.angle_gamma   90.00
#
_symmetry.space_group_name_H-M   'P 1'
#
loop_
_entity.id
_entity.type
_entity.pdbx_description
1 polymer ?
#
loop_
_entity_poly.entity_id
_entity_poly.type
_entity_poly.pdbx_seq_one_letter_code
_entity_poly.pdbx_strand_id
1 'polypeptide(L)'
;LTYTEAIDILKESNHNKKNKFQYPITGWGMDLQSEHERYLVEKHFKKPVILSGYPKEIKAFYMRQNDDGKTVAAMDILAPGIGEIVGGSQREERLEKLEQRMKEMNIPIKELSWYLDTRRFGTVPHAGFGLGFERMVQFVTGMNNIRDVIAFPRTPGSAEF
;
A
#
# COMPACT_ATOMS: atom_id res chain seq x y z
N LEU A 1 1.37 5.84 -11.83
CA LEU A 1 0.57 6.97 -11.30
C LEU A 1 1.16 7.31 -9.95
N THR A 2 1.59 8.54 -9.73
CA THR A 2 2.05 8.93 -8.39
C THR A 2 0.86 9.08 -7.45
N TYR A 3 1.06 8.88 -6.15
CA TYR A 3 0.04 9.13 -5.14
C TYR A 3 -0.48 10.58 -5.22
N THR A 4 0.42 11.54 -5.43
CA THR A 4 0.06 12.97 -5.56
C THR A 4 -0.91 13.20 -6.71
N GLU A 5 -0.58 12.70 -7.91
CA GLU A 5 -1.47 12.77 -9.07
C GLU A 5 -2.80 12.04 -8.83
N ALA A 6 -2.77 10.89 -8.14
CA ALA A 6 -3.98 10.14 -7.81
C ALA A 6 -4.92 10.95 -6.91
N ILE A 7 -4.39 11.63 -5.89
CA ILE A 7 -5.16 12.53 -5.02
C ILE A 7 -5.77 13.68 -5.83
N ASP A 8 -5.01 14.29 -6.74
CA ASP A 8 -5.52 15.38 -7.57
C ASP A 8 -6.64 14.92 -8.51
N ILE A 9 -6.48 13.75 -9.14
CA ILE A 9 -7.53 13.10 -9.95
C ILE A 9 -8.79 12.84 -9.13
N LEU A 10 -8.64 12.30 -7.92
CA LEU A 10 -9.76 11.97 -7.05
C LEU A 10 -10.50 13.24 -6.59
N LYS A 11 -9.76 14.27 -6.19
CA LYS A 11 -10.32 15.58 -5.81
C LYS A 11 -11.13 16.20 -6.95
N GLU A 12 -10.57 16.20 -8.16
CA GLU A 12 -11.19 16.82 -9.33
C GLU A 12 -12.29 15.97 -9.97
N SER A 13 -12.44 14.72 -9.55
CA SER A 13 -13.42 13.81 -10.10
C SER A 13 -14.85 14.30 -9.92
N ASN A 14 -15.67 14.11 -10.96
CA ASN A 14 -17.12 14.33 -10.87
C ASN A 14 -17.79 13.45 -9.80
N HIS A 15 -17.14 12.36 -9.40
CA HIS A 15 -17.64 11.46 -8.36
C HIS A 15 -17.49 12.10 -6.98
N ASN A 16 -16.32 12.68 -6.69
CA ASN A 16 -16.07 13.45 -5.48
C ASN A 16 -16.91 14.73 -5.43
N LYS A 17 -16.96 15.51 -6.52
CA LYS A 17 -17.75 16.76 -6.62
C LYS A 17 -19.26 16.55 -6.41
N LYS A 18 -19.76 15.33 -6.62
CA LYS A 18 -21.16 14.94 -6.38
C LYS A 18 -21.36 14.21 -5.05
N ASN A 19 -20.36 14.21 -4.16
CA ASN A 19 -20.36 13.52 -2.86
C ASN A 19 -20.76 12.05 -2.97
N LYS A 20 -20.23 11.34 -3.96
CA LYS A 20 -20.56 9.92 -4.19
C LYS A 20 -19.62 8.93 -3.50
N PHE A 21 -18.44 9.37 -3.06
CA PHE A 21 -17.59 8.56 -2.19
C PHE A 21 -18.18 8.48 -0.79
N GLN A 22 -18.15 7.30 -0.18
CA GLN A 22 -18.54 7.14 1.22
C GLN A 22 -17.54 7.79 2.16
N TYR A 23 -16.25 7.68 1.82
CA TYR A 23 -15.14 8.29 2.52
C TYR A 23 -14.70 9.56 1.77
N PRO A 24 -14.82 10.75 2.37
CA PRO A 24 -14.47 11.99 1.68
C PRO A 24 -12.96 12.09 1.43
N ILE A 25 -12.59 12.68 0.28
CA ILE A 25 -11.19 12.97 -0.04
C ILE A 25 -10.73 14.19 0.77
N THR A 26 -10.03 13.96 1.90
CA THR A 26 -9.63 15.01 2.85
C THR A 26 -8.38 15.79 2.42
N GLY A 27 -7.53 15.20 1.58
CA GLY A 27 -6.32 15.87 1.11
C GLY A 27 -5.15 14.95 0.85
N TRP A 28 -4.00 15.55 0.54
CA TRP A 28 -2.75 14.82 0.43
C TRP A 28 -2.30 14.38 1.83
N GLY A 29 -1.84 13.13 1.97
CA GLY A 29 -1.49 12.53 3.27
C GLY A 29 -2.56 11.59 3.83
N MET A 30 -3.75 11.53 3.23
CA MET A 30 -4.76 10.53 3.60
C MET A 30 -4.44 9.16 2.99
N ASP A 31 -4.83 8.09 3.68
CA ASP A 31 -4.79 6.78 3.05
C ASP A 31 -5.96 6.59 2.08
N LEU A 32 -5.70 5.94 0.95
CA LEU A 32 -6.72 5.68 -0.06
C LEU A 32 -7.60 4.52 0.40
N GLN A 33 -8.92 4.70 0.31
CA GLN A 33 -9.87 3.64 0.58
C GLN A 33 -10.08 2.79 -0.68
N SER A 34 -10.53 1.55 -0.51
CA SER A 34 -10.78 0.63 -1.63
C SER A 34 -11.70 1.23 -2.70
N GLU A 35 -12.69 2.06 -2.33
CA GLU A 35 -13.54 2.73 -3.31
C GLU A 35 -12.79 3.78 -4.16
N HIS A 36 -11.78 4.45 -3.60
CA HIS A 36 -10.95 5.41 -4.33
C HIS A 36 -10.05 4.69 -5.33
N GLU A 37 -9.43 3.60 -4.89
CA GLU A 37 -8.60 2.73 -5.74
C GLU A 37 -9.40 2.16 -6.90
N ARG A 38 -10.58 1.61 -6.59
CA ARG A 38 -11.50 1.08 -7.60
C ARG A 38 -12.00 2.15 -8.54
N TYR A 39 -12.25 3.37 -8.07
CA TYR A 39 -12.60 4.48 -8.96
C TYR A 39 -11.48 4.77 -9.99
N LEU A 40 -10.23 4.83 -9.53
CA LEU A 40 -9.08 5.06 -10.41
C LEU A 40 -8.99 3.96 -11.48
N VAL A 41 -9.10 2.70 -11.07
CA VAL A 41 -8.96 1.55 -11.98
C VAL A 41 -10.17 1.38 -12.90
N GLU A 42 -11.38 1.38 -12.37
CA GLU A 42 -12.60 0.99 -13.10
C GLU A 42 -13.25 2.15 -13.86
N LYS A 43 -13.15 3.39 -13.36
CA LYS A 43 -13.84 4.55 -13.93
C LYS A 43 -12.91 5.51 -14.66
N HIS A 44 -11.77 5.86 -14.05
CA HIS A 44 -10.86 6.85 -14.61
C HIS A 44 -9.95 6.25 -15.68
N PHE A 45 -9.15 5.23 -15.34
CA PHE A 45 -8.16 4.65 -16.24
C PHE A 45 -8.68 3.46 -17.05
N LYS A 46 -9.67 2.71 -16.55
CA LYS A 46 -10.25 1.50 -17.16
C LYS A 46 -9.20 0.40 -17.46
N LYS A 47 -8.17 0.33 -16.62
CA LYS A 47 -7.06 -0.64 -16.69
C LYS A 47 -6.37 -0.72 -15.34
N PRO A 48 -5.60 -1.79 -15.04
CA PRO A 48 -4.81 -1.87 -13.82
C PRO A 48 -3.90 -0.65 -13.64
N VAL A 49 -3.75 -0.20 -12.40
CA VAL A 49 -2.98 1.00 -12.04
C VAL A 49 -1.91 0.62 -11.03
N ILE A 50 -0.67 1.07 -11.27
CA ILE A 50 0.38 1.03 -10.25
C ILE A 50 0.46 2.43 -9.63
N LEU A 51 0.07 2.51 -8.36
CA LEU A 51 0.26 3.68 -7.52
C LEU A 51 1.65 3.65 -6.91
N SER A 52 2.31 4.79 -6.80
CA SER A 52 3.68 4.89 -6.28
C SER A 52 3.95 6.22 -5.60
N GLY A 53 5.01 6.29 -4.78
CA GLY A 53 5.43 7.54 -4.15
C GLY A 53 4.46 8.02 -3.07
N TYR A 54 4.08 7.11 -2.17
CA TYR A 54 3.17 7.41 -1.06
C TYR A 54 3.83 8.33 -0.02
N PRO A 55 3.04 9.13 0.72
CA PRO A 55 3.53 9.91 1.86
C PRO A 55 4.21 9.01 2.88
N LYS A 56 5.35 9.43 3.42
CA LYS A 56 6.10 8.61 4.38
C LYS A 56 5.30 8.35 5.65
N GLU A 57 4.45 9.31 6.04
CA GLU A 57 3.69 9.33 7.30
C GLU A 57 2.69 8.18 7.41
N ILE A 58 2.18 7.68 6.28
CA ILE A 58 1.14 6.62 6.24
C ILE A 58 1.70 5.26 5.81
N LYS A 59 3.01 5.12 5.67
CA LYS A 59 3.66 3.88 5.25
C LYS A 59 4.70 3.42 6.28
N ALA A 60 5.07 2.15 6.19
CA ALA A 60 5.91 1.48 7.17
C ALA A 60 7.35 2.04 7.23
N PHE A 61 7.99 1.89 8.39
CA PHE A 61 9.32 2.43 8.68
C PHE A 61 10.44 1.94 7.74
N TYR A 62 10.29 0.75 7.17
CA TYR A 62 11.30 0.11 6.34
C TYR A 62 11.30 0.59 4.88
N MET A 63 10.33 1.40 4.46
CA MET A 63 10.23 1.85 3.07
C MET A 63 11.25 2.97 2.80
N ARG A 64 11.98 2.88 1.68
CA ARG A 64 13.03 3.85 1.35
C ARG A 64 12.45 5.26 1.21
N GLN A 65 13.05 6.21 1.91
CA GLN A 65 12.68 7.62 1.80
C GLN A 65 13.21 8.20 0.50
N ASN A 66 12.32 8.79 -0.30
CA ASN A 66 12.67 9.47 -1.54
C ASN A 66 13.41 10.78 -1.25
N ASP A 67 14.06 11.32 -2.28
CA ASP A 67 14.90 12.51 -2.14
C ASP A 67 14.08 13.82 -2.02
N ASP A 68 12.75 13.74 -2.20
CA ASP A 68 11.81 14.85 -1.99
C ASP A 68 11.53 15.16 -0.50
N GLY A 69 11.99 14.29 0.42
CA GLY A 69 11.81 14.42 1.86
C GLY A 69 10.38 14.17 2.37
N LYS A 70 9.43 13.83 1.49
CA LYS A 70 7.99 13.70 1.79
C LYS A 70 7.45 12.30 1.51
N THR A 71 7.98 11.62 0.51
CA THR A 71 7.43 10.33 0.05
C THR A 71 8.40 9.18 0.29
N VAL A 72 7.86 7.96 0.21
CA VAL A 72 8.63 6.73 0.20
C VAL A 72 8.47 5.99 -1.12
N ALA A 73 9.45 5.17 -1.47
CA ALA A 73 9.47 4.29 -2.63
C ALA A 73 8.53 3.07 -2.46
N ALA A 74 7.26 3.35 -2.11
CA ALA A 74 6.17 2.39 -2.05
C ALA A 74 5.50 2.25 -3.42
N MET A 75 4.94 1.07 -3.67
CA MET A 75 4.06 0.83 -4.80
C MET A 75 2.93 -0.13 -4.42
N ASP A 76 1.74 0.15 -4.93
CA ASP A 76 0.56 -0.68 -4.78
C ASP A 76 -0.01 -0.96 -6.20
N ILE A 77 -0.23 -2.23 -6.54
CA ILE A 77 -0.85 -2.64 -7.81
C ILE A 77 -2.34 -2.80 -7.58
N LEU A 78 -3.12 -2.00 -8.29
CA LEU A 78 -4.58 -1.98 -8.21
C LEU A 78 -5.19 -2.71 -9.41
N ALA A 79 -6.01 -3.72 -9.11
CA ALA A 79 -6.75 -4.51 -10.08
C ALA A 79 -8.25 -4.18 -10.06
N PRO A 80 -8.97 -4.32 -11.20
CA PRO A 80 -10.42 -4.08 -11.24
C PRO A 80 -11.19 -4.99 -10.27
N GLY A 81 -12.26 -4.49 -9.66
CA GLY A 81 -13.12 -5.24 -8.73
C GLY A 81 -12.56 -5.35 -7.32
N ILE A 82 -11.30 -5.76 -7.16
CA ILE A 82 -10.69 -6.10 -5.87
C ILE A 82 -9.94 -4.91 -5.23
N GLY A 83 -9.43 -3.98 -6.05
CA GLY A 83 -8.51 -2.93 -5.57
C GLY A 83 -7.09 -3.46 -5.48
N GLU A 84 -6.36 -3.14 -4.42
CA GLU A 84 -4.99 -3.60 -4.21
C GLU A 84 -4.84 -5.14 -4.24
N ILE A 85 -3.96 -5.65 -5.10
CA ILE A 85 -3.57 -7.07 -5.16
C ILE A 85 -2.13 -7.31 -4.70
N VAL A 86 -1.23 -6.36 -4.94
CA VAL A 86 0.19 -6.42 -4.55
C VAL A 86 0.58 -5.10 -3.90
N GLY A 87 1.24 -5.19 -2.76
CA GLY A 87 1.83 -4.06 -2.05
C GLY A 87 3.33 -4.27 -1.86
N GLY A 88 4.14 -3.26 -2.12
CA GLY A 88 5.58 -3.39 -2.11
C GLY A 88 6.33 -2.08 -1.91
N SER A 89 7.64 -2.20 -1.74
CA SER A 89 8.52 -1.04 -1.70
C SER A 89 9.98 -1.41 -1.93
N GLN A 90 10.75 -0.42 -2.37
CA GLN A 90 12.18 -0.43 -2.10
C GLN A 90 12.41 -0.25 -0.61
N ARG A 91 13.36 -0.99 -0.04
CA ARG A 91 13.65 -0.96 1.39
C ARG A 91 14.70 0.10 1.68
N GLU A 92 14.59 0.77 2.84
CA GLU A 92 15.58 1.74 3.27
C GLU A 92 16.90 1.03 3.59
N GLU A 93 17.86 1.17 2.69
CA GLU A 93 19.18 0.54 2.73
C GLU A 93 20.19 1.35 3.53
N ARG A 94 19.91 2.64 3.80
CA ARG A 94 20.81 3.55 4.52
C ARG A 94 20.51 3.48 6.01
N LEU A 95 21.47 2.96 6.79
CA LEU A 95 21.32 2.69 8.22
C LEU A 95 20.82 3.90 9.01
N GLU A 96 21.46 5.07 8.83
CA GLU A 96 21.11 6.29 9.57
C GLU A 96 19.67 6.73 9.33
N LYS A 97 19.21 6.68 8.07
CA LYS A 97 17.83 7.02 7.72
C LYS A 97 16.82 6.02 8.28
N LEU A 98 17.18 4.73 8.30
CA LEU A 98 16.33 3.68 8.87
C LEU A 98 16.20 3.85 10.38
N GLU A 99 17.31 4.04 11.10
CA GLU A 99 17.30 4.25 12.56
C GLU A 99 16.53 5.52 12.94
N GLN A 100 16.70 6.61 12.18
CA GLN A 100 15.93 7.83 12.36
C GLN A 100 14.42 7.58 12.19
N ARG A 101 14.02 6.85 11.14
CA ARG A 101 12.62 6.54 10.90
C ARG A 101 12.03 5.61 11.96
N MET A 102 12.81 4.64 12.45
CA MET A 102 12.42 3.78 13.56
C MET A 102 12.15 4.59 14.83
N LYS A 103 13.01 5.58 15.15
CA LYS A 103 12.77 6.49 16.28
C LYS A 103 11.50 7.32 16.11
N GLU A 104 11.27 7.88 14.93
CA GLU A 104 10.05 8.65 14.62
C GLU A 104 8.76 7.84 14.77
N MET A 105 8.81 6.53 14.48
CA MET A 105 7.66 5.63 14.55
C MET A 105 7.63 4.79 15.84
N ASN A 106 8.49 5.10 16.82
CA ASN A 106 8.61 4.37 18.10
C ASN A 106 8.86 2.85 17.93
N ILE A 107 9.63 2.47 16.91
CA ILE A 107 10.01 1.07 16.65
C ILE A 107 11.22 0.68 17.52
N PRO A 108 11.15 -0.40 18.30
CA PRO A 108 12.21 -0.79 19.23
C PRO A 108 13.45 -1.30 18.49
N ILE A 109 14.49 -0.46 18.44
CA ILE A 109 15.77 -0.76 17.75
C ILE A 109 16.42 -2.04 18.27
N LYS A 110 16.38 -2.29 19.60
CA LYS A 110 17.05 -3.44 20.22
C LYS A 110 16.49 -4.77 19.73
N GLU A 111 15.17 -4.86 19.53
CA GLU A 111 14.47 -6.07 19.07
C GLU A 111 14.75 -6.38 17.60
N LEU A 112 15.09 -5.36 16.83
CA LEU A 112 15.39 -5.43 15.39
C LEU A 112 16.88 -5.22 15.09
N SER A 113 17.76 -5.45 16.06
CA SER A 113 19.21 -5.33 15.88
C SER A 113 19.74 -6.18 14.72
N TRP A 114 19.28 -7.43 14.62
CA TRP A 114 19.58 -8.34 13.50
C TRP A 114 19.10 -7.80 12.15
N TYR A 115 17.99 -7.03 12.12
CA TYR A 115 17.50 -6.41 10.90
C TYR A 115 18.39 -5.22 10.50
N LEU A 116 18.88 -4.45 11.47
CA LEU A 116 19.84 -3.37 11.22
C LEU A 116 21.20 -3.88 10.75
N ASP A 117 21.63 -5.07 11.18
CA ASP A 117 22.88 -5.69 10.73
C ASP A 117 22.90 -5.92 9.21
N THR A 118 21.74 -6.15 8.60
CA THR A 118 21.63 -6.24 7.13
C THR A 118 22.03 -4.95 6.41
N ARG A 119 22.06 -3.80 7.12
CA ARG A 119 22.54 -2.51 6.61
C ARG A 119 24.00 -2.22 6.96
N ARG A 120 24.61 -2.97 7.89
CA ARG A 120 25.99 -2.75 8.37
C ARG A 120 27.03 -3.51 7.54
N PHE A 121 26.69 -4.70 7.06
CA PHE A 121 27.65 -5.62 6.43
C PHE A 121 27.35 -5.82 4.94
N GLY A 122 27.78 -4.86 4.11
CA GLY A 122 27.62 -4.97 2.64
C GLY A 122 26.18 -4.77 2.17
N THR A 123 25.51 -3.72 2.68
CA THR A 123 24.15 -3.36 2.27
C THR A 123 24.04 -3.12 0.76
N VAL A 124 22.85 -3.32 0.20
CA VAL A 124 22.56 -3.13 -1.22
C VAL A 124 21.20 -2.45 -1.40
N PRO A 125 20.98 -1.72 -2.51
CA PRO A 125 19.63 -1.36 -2.93
C PRO A 125 18.82 -2.64 -3.19
N HIS A 126 17.72 -2.82 -2.45
CA HIS A 126 16.85 -3.99 -2.59
C HIS A 126 15.38 -3.60 -2.47
N ALA A 127 14.53 -4.33 -3.17
CA ALA A 127 13.09 -4.14 -3.19
C ALA A 127 12.36 -5.48 -3.09
N GLY A 128 11.11 -5.43 -2.66
CA GLY A 128 10.24 -6.60 -2.64
C GLY A 128 8.78 -6.22 -2.47
N PHE A 129 7.92 -7.21 -2.60
CA PHE A 129 6.47 -7.03 -2.50
C PHE A 129 5.83 -8.25 -1.84
N GLY A 130 4.61 -8.07 -1.35
CA GLY A 130 3.72 -9.14 -0.92
C GLY A 130 2.53 -9.24 -1.88
N LEU A 131 2.05 -10.46 -2.10
CA LEU A 131 0.86 -10.76 -2.88
C LEU A 131 -0.17 -11.39 -1.95
N GLY A 132 -1.38 -10.84 -1.91
CA GLY A 132 -2.50 -11.50 -1.24
C GLY A 132 -2.95 -12.71 -2.05
N PHE A 133 -2.57 -13.92 -1.66
CA PHE A 133 -2.83 -15.13 -2.45
C PHE A 133 -4.33 -15.34 -2.67
N GLU A 134 -5.15 -15.23 -1.63
CA GLU A 134 -6.61 -15.35 -1.73
C GLU A 134 -7.22 -14.26 -2.61
N ARG A 135 -6.68 -13.02 -2.58
CA ARG A 135 -7.11 -11.95 -3.50
C ARG A 135 -6.78 -12.28 -4.96
N MET A 136 -5.65 -12.92 -5.23
CA MET A 136 -5.31 -13.41 -6.56
C MET A 136 -6.28 -14.50 -7.02
N VAL A 137 -6.57 -15.49 -6.16
CA VAL A 137 -7.54 -16.56 -6.46
C VAL A 137 -8.93 -15.96 -6.73
N GLN A 138 -9.37 -15.01 -5.91
CA GLN A 138 -10.59 -14.25 -6.10
C GLN A 138 -10.64 -13.56 -7.47
N PHE A 139 -9.53 -12.92 -7.87
CA PHE A 139 -9.44 -12.22 -9.15
C PHE A 139 -9.62 -13.15 -10.35
N VAL A 140 -8.91 -14.28 -10.35
CA VAL A 140 -8.90 -15.20 -11.51
C VAL A 140 -10.16 -16.07 -11.58
N THR A 141 -10.81 -16.34 -10.45
CA THR A 141 -12.06 -17.12 -10.39
C THR A 141 -13.31 -16.29 -10.59
N GLY A 142 -13.23 -14.96 -10.40
CA GLY A 142 -14.39 -14.06 -10.47
C GLY A 142 -15.32 -14.15 -9.25
N MET A 143 -14.89 -14.80 -8.16
CA MET A 143 -15.66 -14.90 -6.92
C MET A 143 -15.75 -13.53 -6.22
N ASN A 144 -16.89 -13.23 -5.60
CA ASN A 144 -17.11 -11.91 -4.97
C ASN A 144 -16.71 -11.87 -3.49
N ASN A 145 -16.60 -13.02 -2.81
CA ASN A 145 -16.29 -13.10 -1.39
C ASN A 145 -14.95 -13.82 -1.17
N ILE A 146 -14.05 -13.21 -0.40
CA ILE A 146 -12.73 -13.79 -0.09
C ILE A 146 -12.84 -15.10 0.71
N ARG A 147 -14.00 -15.35 1.35
CA ARG A 147 -14.26 -16.59 2.07
C ARG A 147 -14.43 -17.80 1.17
N ASP A 148 -14.80 -17.58 -0.09
CA ASP A 148 -15.12 -18.67 -1.03
C ASP A 148 -13.87 -19.14 -1.81
N VAL A 149 -12.72 -18.53 -1.55
CA VAL A 149 -11.44 -18.79 -2.26
C VAL A 149 -10.36 -19.37 -1.35
N ILE A 150 -10.75 -19.79 -0.16
CA ILE A 150 -9.96 -20.57 0.79
C ILE A 150 -10.85 -21.68 1.34
N ALA A 151 -10.28 -22.86 1.60
CA ALA A 151 -11.08 -24.04 1.98
C ALA A 151 -11.93 -23.82 3.24
N PHE A 152 -11.32 -23.27 4.29
CA PHE A 152 -11.93 -23.08 5.61
C PHE A 152 -11.57 -21.68 6.14
N PRO A 153 -12.34 -20.63 5.80
CA PRO A 153 -12.00 -19.26 6.13
C PRO A 153 -11.98 -19.02 7.64
N ARG A 154 -11.16 -18.08 8.10
CA ARG A 154 -11.12 -17.64 9.50
C ARG A 154 -11.52 -16.17 9.57
N THR A 155 -12.58 -15.87 10.32
CA THR A 155 -13.12 -14.52 10.47
C THR A 155 -13.57 -14.27 11.92
N PRO A 156 -13.76 -13.02 12.36
CA PRO A 156 -14.28 -12.75 13.71
C PRO A 156 -15.54 -13.58 14.01
N GLY A 157 -15.51 -14.35 15.09
CA GLY A 157 -16.61 -15.25 15.49
C GLY A 157 -16.70 -16.58 14.72
N SER A 158 -15.76 -16.91 13.84
CA SER A 158 -15.74 -18.18 13.09
C SER A 158 -14.35 -18.80 12.99
N ALA A 159 -14.22 -20.01 13.52
CA ALA A 159 -13.00 -20.83 13.45
C ALA A 159 -13.27 -22.32 13.16
N GLU A 160 -14.47 -22.64 12.67
CA GLU A 160 -14.88 -23.99 12.25
C GLU A 160 -14.36 -24.33 10.85
N PHE A 161 -14.53 -25.57 10.39
CA PHE A 161 -14.23 -25.93 8.99
C PHE A 161 -15.16 -25.16 8.05
#